data_AF-A0A928VM89-F1
#
_entry.id   AF-A0A928VM89-F1
#
_cell.length_a   1.000
_cell.length_b   1.000
_cell.length_c   1.000
_cell.angle_alpha   90.00
_cell.angle_beta   90.00
_cell.angle_gamma   90.00
#
_symmetry.space_group_name_H-M   'P 1'
#
loop_
_entity.id
_entity.type
_entity.pdbx_description
1 polymer ?
#
loop_
_entity_poly.entity_id
_entity_poly.type
_entity_poly.pdbx_seq_one_letter_code
_entity_poly.pdbx_strand_id
1 'polypeptide(L)'
;MSSEIEPSQAFLKLSADVLSELDIRYMEANLDQQLALRYQLDRAMLTYSRARLAILKNQVQLTPEDVIKMRELREQLSQTSRFNQIFDLALGFIGLLRDRFTTFS
;
A
#
# COMPACT_ATOMS: atom_id res chain seq x y z
N MET A 1 21.45 20.91 -6.99
CA MET A 1 21.45 19.76 -6.07
C MET A 1 20.05 19.20 -6.07
N SER A 2 19.82 18.07 -6.75
CA SER A 2 18.53 17.40 -6.71
C SER A 2 18.36 16.86 -5.29
N SER A 3 17.39 17.37 -4.55
CA SER A 3 17.00 16.80 -3.27
C SER A 3 16.53 15.37 -3.55
N GLU A 4 17.39 14.38 -3.32
CA GLU A 4 16.96 12.99 -3.35
C GLU A 4 15.84 12.88 -2.32
N ILE A 5 14.64 12.52 -2.79
CA ILE A 5 13.49 12.32 -1.90
C ILE A 5 13.87 11.17 -0.96
N GLU A 6 13.92 11.46 0.34
CA GLU A 6 14.13 10.47 1.39
C GLU A 6 13.26 9.22 1.12
N PRO A 7 13.82 8.00 1.15
CA PRO A 7 13.09 6.77 0.84
C PRO A 7 11.77 6.65 1.61
N SER A 8 11.76 7.12 2.86
CA SER A 8 10.57 7.21 3.69
C SER A 8 9.45 8.07 3.10
N GLN A 9 9.78 9.25 2.58
CA GLN A 9 8.79 10.14 1.95
C GLN A 9 8.29 9.56 0.64
N ALA A 10 9.18 8.98 -0.18
CA ALA A 10 8.81 8.34 -1.44
C ALA A 10 7.86 7.15 -1.21
N PHE A 11 8.19 6.28 -0.24
CA PHE A 11 7.36 5.13 0.12
C PHE A 11 5.98 5.53 0.65
N LEU A 12 5.91 6.54 1.53
CA LEU A 12 4.64 7.03 2.06
C LEU A 12 3.73 7.56 0.96
N LYS A 13 4.30 8.32 0.01
CA LYS A 13 3.56 8.81 -1.16
C LYS A 13 3.02 7.65 -2.00
N LEU A 14 3.88 6.70 -2.36
CA LEU A 14 3.47 5.54 -3.16
C LEU A 14 2.40 4.70 -2.45
N SER A 15 2.51 4.52 -1.13
CA SER A 15 1.53 3.79 -0.35
C SER A 15 0.16 4.49 -0.32
N ALA A 16 0.14 5.83 -0.24
CA ALA A 16 -1.08 6.62 -0.31
C ALA A 16 -1.72 6.54 -1.71
N ASP A 17 -0.90 6.54 -2.77
CA ASP A 17 -1.37 6.36 -4.14
C ASP A 17 -2.01 4.98 -4.33
N VAL A 18 -1.40 3.91 -3.80
CA VAL A 18 -1.96 2.55 -3.85
C VAL A 18 -3.30 2.48 -3.12
N LEU A 19 -3.41 3.06 -1.92
CA LEU A 19 -4.68 3.10 -1.18
C LEU A 19 -5.77 3.83 -1.96
N SER A 20 -5.43 4.96 -2.57
CA SER A 20 -6.38 5.74 -3.35
C SER A 20 -6.87 4.97 -4.58
N GLU A 21 -5.96 4.25 -5.26
CA GLU A 21 -6.32 3.40 -6.39
C GLU A 21 -7.22 2.24 -5.95
N LEU A 22 -6.91 1.56 -4.84
CA LEU A 22 -7.77 0.48 -4.31
C LEU A 22 -9.17 0.99 -3.95
N ASP A 23 -9.29 2.21 -3.41
CA ASP A 23 -10.58 2.83 -3.09
C ASP A 23 -11.39 3.11 -4.36
N ILE A 24 -10.76 3.64 -5.41
CA ILE A 24 -11.39 3.82 -6.73
C ILE A 24 -11.91 2.47 -7.26
N ARG A 25 -11.07 1.42 -7.23
CA ARG A 25 -11.48 0.10 -7.72
C ARG A 25 -12.62 -0.51 -6.93
N TYR A 26 -12.67 -0.26 -5.62
CA TYR A 26 -13.81 -0.64 -4.79
C TYR A 26 -15.09 0.09 -5.20
N MET A 27 -15.01 1.40 -5.45
CA MET A 27 -16.17 2.17 -5.90
C MET A 27 -16.71 1.71 -7.27
N GLU A 28 -15.83 1.23 -8.15
CA GLU A 28 -16.20 0.70 -9.48
C GLU A 28 -16.69 -0.77 -9.46
N ALA A 29 -16.41 -1.50 -8.38
CA ALA A 29 -16.73 -2.92 -8.27
C ALA A 29 -18.25 -3.17 -8.10
N ASN A 30 -18.72 -4.36 -8.50
CA ASN A 30 -20.09 -4.78 -8.22
C ASN A 30 -20.28 -5.14 -6.73
N LEU A 31 -21.52 -5.37 -6.29
CA LEU A 31 -21.84 -5.57 -4.86
C LEU A 31 -21.03 -6.71 -4.19
N ASP A 32 -20.93 -7.87 -4.83
CA ASP A 32 -20.20 -9.02 -4.28
C ASP A 32 -18.69 -8.72 -4.16
N GLN A 33 -18.15 -8.07 -5.20
CA GLN A 33 -16.76 -7.63 -5.25
C GLN A 33 -16.45 -6.54 -4.21
N GLN A 34 -17.37 -5.60 -4.01
CA GLN A 34 -17.28 -4.57 -2.99
C GLN A 34 -17.20 -5.19 -1.59
N LEU A 35 -18.08 -6.14 -1.28
CA LEU A 35 -18.06 -6.83 0.01
C LEU A 35 -16.71 -7.52 0.26
N ALA A 36 -16.15 -8.18 -0.76
CA ALA A 36 -14.84 -8.82 -0.66
C ALA A 36 -13.68 -7.81 -0.52
N LEU A 37 -13.67 -6.73 -1.31
CA LEU A 37 -12.61 -5.71 -1.25
C LEU A 37 -12.68 -4.87 0.02
N ARG A 38 -13.87 -4.61 0.56
CA ARG A 38 -14.06 -3.76 1.74
C ARG A 38 -13.21 -4.21 2.91
N TYR A 39 -13.22 -5.52 3.20
CA TYR A 39 -12.42 -6.08 4.27
C TYR A 39 -10.92 -5.86 4.07
N GLN A 40 -10.43 -5.99 2.83
CA GLN A 40 -9.02 -5.75 2.54
C GLN A 40 -8.66 -4.26 2.59
N LEU A 41 -9.54 -3.38 2.11
CA LEU A 41 -9.36 -1.93 2.21
C LEU A 41 -9.25 -1.46 3.66
N ASP A 42 -10.16 -1.90 4.52
CA ASP A 42 -10.13 -1.55 5.94
C ASP A 42 -8.81 -2.00 6.60
N ARG A 43 -8.33 -3.20 6.25
CA ARG A 43 -7.04 -3.72 6.72
C ARG A 43 -5.85 -2.95 6.13
N ALA A 44 -5.90 -2.60 4.86
CA ALA A 44 -4.87 -1.82 4.19
C ALA A 44 -4.74 -0.43 4.83
N MET A 45 -5.86 0.25 5.09
CA MET A 45 -5.87 1.56 5.78
C MET A 45 -5.30 1.47 7.20
N LEU A 46 -5.72 0.46 7.98
CA LEU A 46 -5.20 0.26 9.34
C LEU A 46 -3.69 -0.01 9.32
N THR A 47 -3.24 -0.88 8.42
CA THR A 47 -1.81 -1.26 8.32
C THR A 47 -0.97 -0.07 7.85
N TYR A 48 -1.46 0.70 6.86
CA TYR A 48 -0.80 1.92 6.41
C TYR A 48 -0.70 2.98 7.51
N SER A 49 -1.75 3.17 8.31
CA SER A 49 -1.74 4.13 9.41
C SER A 49 -0.66 3.79 10.45
N ARG A 50 -0.48 2.50 10.76
CA ARG A 50 0.58 2.01 11.64
C ARG A 50 1.97 2.18 11.03
N ALA A 51 2.12 1.80 9.76
CA ALA A 51 3.37 1.97 9.02
C ALA A 51 3.81 3.44 8.99
N ARG A 52 2.88 4.35 8.67
CA ARG A 52 3.12 5.79 8.64
C ARG A 52 3.57 6.31 10.00
N LEU A 53 2.94 5.87 11.09
CA LEU A 53 3.34 6.27 12.43
C LEU A 53 4.76 5.80 12.77
N ALA A 54 5.11 4.56 12.44
CA ALA A 54 6.43 4.00 12.70
C ALA A 54 7.54 4.71 11.90
N ILE A 55 7.28 5.03 10.62
CA ILE A 55 8.19 5.82 9.79
C ILE A 55 8.39 7.21 10.39
N LEU A 56 7.32 7.92 10.74
CA LEU A 56 7.39 9.28 11.29
C LEU A 56 8.08 9.34 12.66
N LYS A 57 8.01 8.27 13.43
CA LYS A 57 8.73 8.13 14.71
C LYS A 57 10.19 7.68 14.54
N ASN A 58 10.69 7.55 13.31
CA ASN A 58 12.02 7.01 12.98
C ASN A 58 12.27 5.61 13.57
N GLN A 59 11.20 4.83 13.82
CA GLN A 59 11.30 3.46 14.35
C GLN A 59 11.66 2.45 13.27
N VAL A 60 11.45 2.81 12.00
CA VAL A 60 11.78 2.00 10.84
C VAL A 60 12.43 2.90 9.80
N GLN A 61 13.60 2.46 9.32
CA GLN A 61 14.25 3.06 8.16
C GLN A 61 13.85 2.27 6.92
N LEU A 62 13.36 2.98 5.91
CA LEU A 62 13.03 2.39 4.63
C LEU A 62 14.23 2.39 3.69
N THR A 63 14.36 1.31 2.94
CA THR A 63 15.45 1.14 1.97
C THR A 63 14.97 1.52 0.57
N PRO A 64 15.88 1.81 -0.38
CA PRO A 64 15.51 2.00 -1.78
C PRO A 64 14.75 0.80 -2.37
N GLU A 65 15.07 -0.42 -1.92
CA GLU A 65 14.38 -1.65 -2.30
C GLU A 65 12.88 -1.63 -1.93
N ASP A 66 12.53 -1.05 -0.78
CA ASP A 66 11.13 -0.93 -0.36
C ASP A 66 10.34 -0.01 -1.28
N VAL A 67 10.98 1.07 -1.71
CA VAL A 67 10.40 2.05 -2.64
C VAL A 67 10.18 1.39 -4.00
N ILE A 68 11.11 0.54 -4.45
CA ILE A 68 10.99 -0.21 -5.71
C ILE A 68 9.80 -1.17 -5.64
N LYS A 69 9.71 -2.01 -4.59
CA LYS A 69 8.60 -2.97 -4.42
C LYS A 69 7.24 -2.29 -4.37
N MET A 70 7.15 -1.16 -3.65
CA MET A 70 5.90 -0.40 -3.58
C MET A 70 5.53 0.25 -4.92
N ARG A 71 6.53 0.69 -5.69
CA ARG A 71 6.32 1.24 -7.04
C ARG A 71 5.83 0.16 -8.01
N GLU A 72 6.45 -1.01 -8.00
CA GLU A 72 6.03 -2.16 -8.82
C GLU A 72 4.59 -2.56 -8.51
N LEU A 73 4.22 -2.63 -7.23
CA LEU A 73 2.85 -2.92 -6.82
C LEU A 73 1.85 -1.88 -7.35
N ARG A 74 2.20 -0.59 -7.24
CA ARG A 74 1.36 0.50 -7.77
C ARG A 74 1.20 0.39 -9.28
N GLU A 75 2.29 0.13 -10.01
CA GLU A 75 2.26 -0.03 -11.47
C GLU A 75 1.36 -1.21 -11.87
N GLN A 76 1.53 -2.36 -11.23
CA GLN A 76 0.68 -3.53 -11.45
C GLN A 76 -0.79 -3.23 -11.19
N LEU A 77 -1.10 -2.52 -10.10
CA LEU A 77 -2.48 -2.16 -9.76
C LEU A 77 -3.11 -1.24 -10.82
N SER A 78 -2.39 -0.21 -11.26
CA SER A 78 -2.89 0.72 -12.27
C SER A 78 -3.17 0.07 -13.63
N GLN A 79 -2.44 -0.99 -13.99
CA GLN A 79 -2.61 -1.72 -15.25
C GLN A 79 -3.66 -2.85 -15.15
N THR A 80 -4.10 -3.18 -13.95
CA THR A 80 -5.01 -4.30 -13.71
C THR A 80 -6.47 -3.87 -13.77
N SER A 81 -7.30 -4.64 -14.49
CA SER A 81 -8.76 -4.48 -14.50
C SER A 81 -9.50 -5.70 -13.94
N ARG A 82 -8.80 -6.81 -13.72
CA ARG A 82 -9.40 -8.06 -13.23
C ARG A 82 -9.52 -8.03 -11.72
N PHE A 83 -10.74 -8.21 -11.21
CA PHE A 83 -11.02 -8.18 -9.78
C PHE A 83 -10.10 -9.06 -8.93
N ASN A 84 -9.92 -10.34 -9.28
CA ASN A 84 -9.07 -11.25 -8.49
C ASN A 84 -7.63 -10.74 -8.36
N GLN A 85 -7.10 -10.14 -9.43
CA GLN A 85 -5.76 -9.55 -9.41
C GLN A 85 -5.70 -8.29 -8.55
N ILE A 86 -6.75 -7.45 -8.58
CA ILE A 86 -6.87 -6.28 -7.68
C ILE A 86 -6.88 -6.74 -6.22
N PHE A 87 -7.63 -7.79 -5.92
CA PHE A 87 -7.71 -8.38 -4.59
C PHE A 87 -6.36 -8.93 -4.12
N ASP A 88 -5.65 -9.68 -4.97
CA ASP A 88 -4.31 -10.19 -4.68
C ASP A 88 -3.30 -9.06 -4.45
N LEU A 89 -3.38 -7.98 -5.23
CA LEU A 89 -2.54 -6.79 -5.07
C LEU A 89 -2.83 -6.06 -3.75
N ALA A 90 -4.10 -5.98 -3.33
CA ALA A 90 -4.46 -5.45 -2.01
C ALA A 90 -3.83 -6.28 -0.87
N LEU A 91 -3.85 -7.61 -0.99
CA LEU A 91 -3.16 -8.50 -0.05
C LEU A 91 -1.65 -8.31 -0.07
N GLY A 92 -1.05 -8.18 -1.26
CA GLY A 92 0.38 -7.89 -1.42
C GLY A 92 0.79 -6.58 -0.77
N PHE A 93 -0.04 -5.54 -0.89
CA PHE A 93 0.18 -4.26 -0.24
C PHE A 93 0.18 -4.38 1.28
N ILE A 94 -0.82 -5.06 1.83
CA ILE A 94 -0.88 -5.36 3.27
C ILE A 94 0.36 -6.16 3.71
N GLY A 95 0.80 -7.14 2.90
CA GLY A 95 1.99 -7.94 3.15
C GLY A 95 3.26 -7.09 3.25
N LEU A 96 3.54 -6.26 2.24
CA LEU A 96 4.69 -5.36 2.22
C LEU A 96 4.74 -4.42 3.43
N LEU A 97 3.58 -3.85 3.79
CA LEU A 97 3.49 -3.03 5.00
C LEU A 97 3.70 -3.89 6.25
N ARG A 98 3.08 -5.06 6.34
CA ARG A 98 3.21 -5.89 7.54
C ARG A 98 4.66 -6.29 7.76
N ASP A 99 5.34 -6.84 6.76
CA ASP A 99 6.71 -7.36 6.87
C ASP A 99 7.71 -6.31 7.37
N ARG A 100 7.48 -5.04 7.05
CA ARG A 100 8.31 -3.93 7.53
C ARG A 100 7.91 -3.38 8.89
N PHE A 101 6.66 -3.60 9.34
CA PHE A 101 6.08 -2.91 10.49
C PHE A 101 5.54 -3.85 11.60
N THR A 102 5.71 -5.18 11.51
CA THR A 102 5.27 -6.14 12.55
C THR A 102 6.12 -6.24 13.82
N THR A 103 7.24 -5.54 13.93
CA THR A 103 8.14 -5.68 15.10
C THR A 103 7.75 -4.83 16.31
N PHE A 104 6.55 -4.26 16.34
CA PHE A 104 6.09 -3.42 17.46
C PHE A 104 4.70 -3.87 17.92
N SER A 105 4.66 -4.99 18.65
CA SER A 105 3.53 -5.42 19.49
C SER A 105 4.00 -5.59 20.92
#